data_AF-A0A835RXN6-F1
#
_entry.id   AF-A0A835RXN6-F1
#
_cell.length_a   1.000
_cell.length_b   1.000
_cell.length_c   1.000
_cell.angle_alpha   90.00
_cell.angle_beta   90.00
_cell.angle_gamma   90.00
#
_symmetry.space_group_name_H-M   'P 1'
#
loop_
_entity.id
_entity.type
_entity.pdbx_description
1 polymer ?
#
loop_
_entity_poly.entity_id
_entity_poly.type
_entity_poly.pdbx_seq_one_letter_code
_entity_poly.pdbx_strand_id
1 'polypeptide(L)'
;MGWSYVKRGGRRLQFLLLLVLLMRFPPHLTAVEILSKSKLERCAKTSESGDISCEKKVVINMVVPSGSTGGEASIVAELVEVEENDTQKMQAIRVPPIITINKSAAYALYELSYLRDVAFKPEEFYIKTRKCEPDASSRIVKICERSIHLGLD
;
A
#
# COMPACT_ATOMS: atom_id res chain seq x y z
N MET A 1 7.88 56.56 35.98
CA MET A 1 8.43 55.27 35.49
C MET A 1 7.61 54.16 36.13
N GLY A 2 6.98 53.29 35.35
CA GLY A 2 6.11 52.23 35.85
C GLY A 2 5.09 51.82 34.79
N TRP A 3 5.52 51.04 33.81
CA TRP A 3 4.63 50.48 32.79
C TRP A 3 3.76 49.38 33.43
N SER A 4 2.45 49.62 33.48
CA SER A 4 1.46 48.59 33.80
C SER A 4 1.23 47.71 32.58
N TYR A 5 1.58 46.43 32.68
CA TYR A 5 1.27 45.43 31.66
C TYR A 5 -0.25 45.19 31.61
N VAL A 6 -0.87 45.68 30.54
CA VAL A 6 -2.28 45.43 30.21
C VAL A 6 -2.41 43.98 29.73
N LYS A 7 -2.95 43.12 30.59
CA LYS A 7 -3.28 41.71 30.30
C LYS A 7 -4.56 41.67 29.44
N ARG A 8 -4.45 41.86 28.12
CA ARG A 8 -5.60 41.94 27.20
C ARG A 8 -5.44 40.95 26.03
N GLY A 9 -6.35 39.98 25.95
CA GLY A 9 -6.74 39.37 24.66
C GLY A 9 -6.10 38.05 24.20
N GLY A 10 -5.46 37.25 25.07
CA GLY A 10 -4.78 36.00 24.66
C GLY A 10 -5.67 34.94 23.98
N ARG A 11 -6.95 34.82 24.35
CA ARG A 11 -7.85 33.79 23.77
C ARG A 11 -8.14 34.01 22.29
N ARG A 12 -8.43 35.24 21.85
CA ARG A 12 -8.75 35.51 20.43
C ARG A 12 -7.53 35.35 19.52
N LEU A 13 -6.35 35.75 19.99
CA LEU A 13 -5.10 35.57 19.26
C LEU A 13 -4.71 34.09 19.16
N GLN A 14 -4.95 33.31 20.22
CA GLN A 14 -4.71 31.88 20.25
C GLN A 14 -5.66 31.09 19.33
N PHE A 15 -6.94 31.48 19.26
CA PHE A 15 -7.88 30.91 18.29
C PHE A 15 -7.51 31.26 16.83
N LEU A 16 -7.06 32.49 16.56
CA LEU A 16 -6.56 32.89 15.24
C LEU A 16 -5.31 32.09 14.83
N LEU A 17 -4.38 31.88 15.76
CA LEU A 17 -3.17 31.07 15.53
C LEU A 17 -3.52 29.59 15.26
N LEU A 18 -4.51 29.04 15.96
CA LEU A 18 -5.02 27.68 15.74
C LEU A 18 -5.70 27.56 14.36
N LEU A 19 -6.48 28.57 13.95
CA LEU A 19 -7.16 28.60 12.66
C LEU A 19 -6.16 28.68 11.49
N VAL A 20 -5.10 29.48 11.64
CA VAL A 20 -3.99 29.54 10.67
C VAL A 20 -3.23 28.22 10.61
N LEU A 21 -3.07 27.51 11.73
CA LEU A 21 -2.45 26.19 11.76
C LEU A 21 -3.29 25.14 11.02
N LEU A 22 -4.63 25.18 11.16
CA LEU A 22 -5.55 24.27 10.46
C LEU A 22 -5.58 24.49 8.95
N MET A 23 -5.37 25.73 8.48
CA MET A 23 -5.27 26.05 7.05
C MET A 23 -3.94 25.63 6.41
N ARG A 24 -2.97 25.11 7.19
CA ARG A 24 -1.69 24.59 6.66
C ARG A 24 -1.71 23.14 6.24
N PHE A 25 -2.82 22.43 6.42
CA PHE A 25 -2.96 21.10 5.83
C PHE A 25 -3.33 21.27 4.36
N PRO A 26 -2.40 21.02 3.40
CA PRO A 26 -2.78 21.05 2.00
C PRO A 26 -3.87 20.00 1.77
N PRO A 27 -4.97 20.35 1.07
CA PRO A 27 -5.87 19.33 0.58
C PRO A 27 -5.08 18.39 -0.31
N HIS A 28 -5.09 17.10 0.00
CA HIS A 28 -4.48 16.09 -0.86
C HIS A 28 -5.25 16.08 -2.18
N LEU A 29 -4.71 16.74 -3.20
CA LEU A 29 -5.18 16.61 -4.57
C LEU A 29 -4.77 15.21 -5.05
N THR A 30 -5.61 14.23 -4.80
CA THR A 30 -5.46 12.86 -5.32
C THR A 30 -6.00 12.81 -6.74
N ALA A 31 -5.44 13.63 -7.63
CA ALA A 31 -5.81 13.61 -9.04
C ALA A 31 -4.76 12.85 -9.84
N VAL A 32 -5.22 12.15 -10.87
CA VAL A 32 -4.34 11.57 -11.89
C VAL A 32 -3.77 12.71 -12.73
N GLU A 33 -2.46 12.74 -12.94
CA GLU A 33 -1.77 13.81 -13.67
C GLU A 33 -0.88 13.24 -14.79
N ILE A 34 -0.92 13.86 -15.98
CA ILE A 34 -0.03 13.50 -17.09
C ILE A 34 1.27 14.29 -16.97
N LEU A 35 2.39 13.57 -16.79
CA LEU A 35 3.73 14.16 -16.71
C LEU A 35 4.30 14.47 -18.08
N SER A 36 4.08 13.58 -19.06
CA SER A 36 4.55 13.79 -20.43
C SER A 36 3.70 13.01 -21.44
N LYS A 37 3.65 13.55 -22.66
CA LYS A 37 3.01 12.94 -23.82
C LYS A 37 3.91 13.16 -25.04
N SER A 38 4.32 12.05 -25.66
CA SER A 38 5.23 12.08 -26.82
C SER A 38 4.79 11.08 -27.88
N LYS A 39 5.16 11.36 -29.13
CA LYS A 39 5.10 10.39 -30.24
C LYS A 39 6.51 9.83 -30.42
N LEU A 40 6.65 8.51 -30.40
CA LEU A 40 7.94 7.83 -30.50
C LEU A 40 7.84 6.67 -31.47
N GLU A 41 8.84 6.52 -32.34
CA GLU A 41 8.99 5.32 -33.17
C GLU A 41 9.74 4.25 -32.39
N ARG A 42 9.10 3.10 -32.19
CA ARG A 42 9.67 1.95 -31.51
C ARG A 42 10.05 0.93 -32.55
N CYS A 43 11.35 0.72 -32.74
CA CYS A 43 11.88 -0.38 -33.54
C CYS A 43 12.20 -1.58 -32.64
N ALA A 44 11.65 -2.74 -32.97
CA ALA A 44 11.93 -4.00 -32.31
C ALA A 44 12.62 -4.95 -33.29
N LYS A 45 13.73 -5.55 -32.86
CA LYS A 45 14.37 -6.64 -33.60
C LYS A 45 13.59 -7.92 -33.31
N THR A 46 12.83 -8.39 -34.28
CA THR A 46 11.93 -9.55 -34.15
C THR A 46 12.65 -10.88 -34.33
N SER A 47 13.85 -10.88 -34.92
CA SER A 47 14.64 -12.10 -35.13
C SER A 47 16.15 -11.85 -35.16
N GLU A 48 16.95 -12.89 -34.92
CA GLU A 48 18.42 -12.84 -35.05
C GLU A 48 18.88 -12.47 -36.47
N SER A 49 18.02 -12.73 -37.48
CA SER A 49 18.28 -12.56 -38.91
C SER A 49 18.39 -11.11 -39.42
N GLY A 50 18.24 -10.12 -38.53
CA GLY A 50 18.58 -8.71 -38.82
C GLY A 50 17.41 -7.84 -39.26
N ASP A 51 16.21 -8.40 -39.42
CA ASP A 51 15.01 -7.61 -39.72
C ASP A 51 14.54 -6.81 -38.49
N ILE A 52 14.24 -5.52 -38.70
CA ILE A 52 13.81 -4.56 -37.68
C ILE A 52 12.42 -4.03 -38.02
N SER A 53 11.44 -4.34 -37.16
CA SER A 53 10.07 -3.84 -37.31
C SER A 53 9.90 -2.57 -36.51
N CYS A 54 9.57 -1.45 -37.18
CA CYS A 54 9.38 -0.14 -36.56
C CYS A 54 7.90 0.27 -36.58
N GLU A 55 7.40 0.73 -35.43
CA GLU A 55 6.03 1.19 -35.26
C GLU A 55 6.00 2.56 -34.56
N LYS A 56 5.14 3.47 -35.03
CA LYS A 56 4.91 4.76 -34.35
C LYS A 56 3.92 4.59 -33.20
N LYS A 57 4.32 4.97 -31.99
CA LYS A 57 3.52 4.85 -30.76
C LYS A 57 3.37 6.19 -30.06
N VAL A 58 2.25 6.35 -29.35
CA VAL A 58 2.08 7.44 -28.38
C VAL A 58 2.50 6.93 -27.01
N VAL A 59 3.44 7.61 -26.37
CA VAL A 59 3.93 7.29 -25.03
C VAL A 59 3.43 8.35 -24.07
N ILE A 60 2.81 7.91 -22.98
CA ILE A 60 2.23 8.76 -21.95
C ILE A 60 2.86 8.36 -20.62
N ASN A 61 3.44 9.34 -19.91
CA ASN A 61 3.90 9.16 -18.54
C ASN A 61 2.95 9.89 -17.60
N MET A 62 2.59 9.27 -16.48
CA MET A 62 1.55 9.80 -15.60
C MET A 62 1.73 9.40 -14.13
N VAL A 63 1.21 10.22 -13.23
CA VAL A 63 1.13 9.97 -11.79
C VAL A 63 -0.27 9.45 -11.46
N VAL A 64 -0.31 8.28 -10.81
CA VAL A 64 -1.55 7.68 -10.30
C VAL A 64 -1.44 7.56 -8.78
N PRO A 65 -2.21 8.37 -8.02
CA PRO A 65 -2.27 8.27 -6.56
C PRO A 65 -2.81 6.92 -6.08
N SER A 66 -2.35 6.44 -4.93
CA SER A 66 -2.91 5.23 -4.30
C SER A 66 -4.36 5.48 -3.85
N GLY A 67 -5.25 4.53 -4.11
CA GLY A 67 -6.69 4.68 -3.87
C GLY A 67 -7.48 5.33 -5.02
N SER A 68 -6.84 5.57 -6.17
CA SER A 68 -7.47 6.05 -7.39
C SER A 68 -8.53 5.06 -7.90
N THR A 69 -9.72 5.54 -8.27
CA THR A 69 -10.85 4.69 -8.67
C THR A 69 -11.03 4.60 -10.19
N GLY A 70 -10.38 5.50 -10.95
CA GLY A 70 -10.54 5.65 -12.39
C GLY A 70 -11.75 6.47 -12.81
N GLY A 71 -12.63 6.86 -11.88
CA GLY A 71 -13.74 7.78 -12.14
C GLY A 71 -13.32 9.25 -12.20
N GLU A 72 -12.14 9.56 -11.67
CA GLU A 72 -11.60 10.93 -11.60
C GLU A 72 -11.06 11.46 -12.94
N ALA A 73 -10.56 10.59 -13.83
CA ALA A 73 -10.02 10.98 -15.13
C ALA A 73 -10.00 9.78 -16.11
N SER A 74 -10.11 10.06 -17.41
CA SER A 74 -10.03 9.06 -18.48
C SER A 74 -9.20 9.57 -19.65
N ILE A 75 -8.42 8.68 -20.28
CA ILE A 75 -7.65 8.98 -21.48
C ILE A 75 -8.46 8.53 -22.69
N VAL A 76 -8.73 9.45 -23.62
CA VAL A 76 -9.41 9.14 -24.88
C VAL A 76 -8.37 9.16 -25.99
N ALA A 77 -8.20 8.05 -26.72
CA ALA A 77 -7.27 8.01 -27.84
C ALA A 77 -7.98 8.25 -29.18
N GLU A 78 -7.41 9.14 -29.99
CA GLU A 78 -7.87 9.38 -31.36
C GLU A 78 -7.15 8.39 -32.28
N LEU A 79 -7.93 7.62 -33.04
CA LEU A 79 -7.44 6.69 -34.03
C LEU A 79 -7.53 7.35 -35.41
N VAL A 80 -6.41 7.40 -36.12
CA VAL A 80 -6.36 7.82 -37.52
C VAL A 80 -6.02 6.59 -38.34
N GLU A 81 -6.96 6.16 -39.17
CA GLU A 81 -6.77 5.03 -40.06
C GLU A 81 -5.91 5.46 -41.24
N VAL A 82 -4.87 4.69 -41.51
CA VAL A 82 -4.04 4.82 -42.71
C VAL A 82 -4.33 3.59 -43.56
N GLU A 83 -4.68 3.78 -44.83
CA GLU A 83 -4.89 2.67 -45.77
C GLU A 83 -3.58 1.86 -45.89
N GLU A 84 -3.58 0.66 -45.31
CA GLU A 84 -2.58 -0.36 -45.60
C GLU A 84 -3.09 -1.27 -46.72
N ASN A 85 -2.17 -1.68 -47.59
CA ASN A 85 -2.36 -2.49 -48.80
C ASN A 85 -2.83 -3.94 -48.54
N ASP A 86 -3.46 -4.21 -47.39
CA ASP A 86 -3.99 -5.52 -47.05
C ASP A 86 -5.45 -5.63 -47.52
N THR A 87 -5.62 -6.38 -48.60
CA THR A 87 -6.92 -6.68 -49.19
C THR A 87 -7.83 -7.37 -48.16
N GLN A 88 -8.96 -6.72 -47.87
CA GLN A 88 -10.21 -7.28 -47.32
C GLN A 88 -10.35 -7.46 -45.79
N LYS A 89 -10.11 -6.41 -44.98
CA LYS A 89 -10.99 -6.10 -43.81
C LYS A 89 -10.71 -4.72 -43.21
N MET A 90 -11.09 -3.65 -43.90
CA MET A 90 -11.12 -2.33 -43.29
C MET A 90 -12.29 -2.25 -42.29
N GLN A 91 -11.99 -2.38 -40.99
CA GLN A 91 -12.94 -2.09 -39.93
C GLN A 91 -12.61 -0.73 -39.34
N ALA A 92 -13.38 0.27 -39.75
CA ALA A 92 -13.21 1.60 -39.19
C ALA A 92 -13.68 1.62 -37.73
N ILE A 93 -12.78 1.90 -36.79
CA ILE A 93 -13.13 2.00 -35.37
C ILE A 93 -13.74 3.39 -35.14
N ARG A 94 -15.07 3.45 -35.23
CA ARG A 94 -15.82 4.71 -35.10
C ARG A 94 -15.82 5.30 -33.68
N VAL A 95 -15.52 4.50 -32.66
CA VAL A 95 -15.59 4.90 -31.25
C VAL A 95 -14.17 4.92 -30.67
N PRO A 96 -13.69 6.08 -30.19
CA PRO A 96 -12.34 6.16 -29.65
C PRO A 96 -12.24 5.31 -28.37
N PRO A 97 -11.14 4.55 -28.18
CA PRO A 97 -10.95 3.79 -26.97
C PRO A 97 -10.73 4.74 -25.78
N ILE A 98 -11.40 4.42 -24.67
CA ILE A 98 -11.32 5.14 -23.40
C ILE A 98 -10.56 4.26 -22.41
N ILE A 99 -9.47 4.80 -21.85
CA ILE A 99 -8.61 4.11 -20.88
C ILE A 99 -8.75 4.80 -19.53
N THR A 100 -9.15 4.02 -18.51
CA THR A 100 -9.24 4.44 -17.11
C THR A 100 -8.29 3.62 -16.27
N ILE A 101 -7.61 4.26 -15.31
CA ILE A 101 -6.64 3.58 -14.45
C ILE A 101 -7.12 3.68 -13.00
N ASN A 102 -7.14 2.55 -12.31
CA ASN A 102 -7.42 2.43 -10.88
C ASN A 102 -6.18 1.89 -10.19
N LYS A 103 -5.86 2.40 -8.99
CA LYS A 103 -4.76 1.94 -8.16
C LYS A 103 -5.23 1.69 -6.74
N SER A 104 -5.03 0.47 -6.24
CA SER A 104 -5.33 0.10 -4.86
C SER A 104 -4.50 0.89 -3.84
N ALA A 105 -4.92 0.82 -2.57
CA ALA A 105 -4.12 1.35 -1.48
C ALA A 105 -2.76 0.62 -1.39
N ALA A 106 -1.71 1.35 -1.01
CA ALA A 106 -0.39 0.78 -0.77
C ALA A 106 -0.34 0.16 0.64
N TYR A 107 0.39 -0.94 0.79
CA TYR A 107 0.65 -1.60 2.06
C TYR A 107 2.11 -2.05 2.15
N ALA A 108 2.60 -2.22 3.38
CA ALA A 108 3.92 -2.80 3.63
C ALA A 108 3.76 -4.28 4.00
N LEU A 109 4.52 -5.15 3.34
CA LEU A 109 4.55 -6.58 3.63
C LEU A 109 5.83 -6.87 4.43
N TYR A 110 5.66 -7.50 5.59
CA TYR A 110 6.76 -7.94 6.43
C TYR A 110 6.97 -9.44 6.26
N GLU A 111 8.22 -9.84 6.01
CA GLU A 111 8.59 -11.24 5.94
C GLU A 111 8.72 -11.80 7.37
N LEU A 112 7.91 -12.80 7.70
CA LEU A 112 7.87 -13.41 9.03
C LEU A 112 8.57 -14.78 8.99
N SER A 113 9.53 -14.98 9.89
CA SER A 113 10.18 -16.27 10.12
C SER A 113 9.72 -16.90 11.44
N TYR A 114 9.47 -18.20 11.41
CA TYR A 114 9.12 -18.96 12.59
C TYR A 114 10.38 -19.22 13.44
N LEU A 115 10.30 -18.98 14.75
CA LEU A 115 11.40 -19.22 15.70
C LEU A 115 11.07 -20.36 16.66
N ARG A 116 10.01 -20.19 17.46
CA ARG A 116 9.56 -21.18 18.44
C ARG A 116 8.16 -20.84 18.95
N ASP A 117 7.49 -21.85 19.49
CA ASP A 117 6.26 -21.69 20.23
C ASP A 117 6.48 -21.07 21.61
N VAL A 118 5.52 -20.26 22.06
CA VAL A 118 5.52 -19.61 23.37
C VAL A 118 4.13 -19.78 23.99
N ALA A 119 4.08 -20.20 25.25
CA ALA A 119 2.83 -20.37 25.97
C ALA A 119 2.13 -19.02 26.22
N PHE A 120 0.83 -18.94 25.93
CA PHE A 120 0.02 -17.73 26.09
C PHE A 120 -0.12 -17.29 27.56
N LYS A 121 -0.32 -18.24 28.48
CA LYS A 121 -0.49 -17.98 29.91
C LYS A 121 0.06 -19.15 30.75
N PRO A 122 1.34 -19.10 31.18
CA PRO A 122 1.86 -20.06 32.14
C PRO A 122 1.23 -19.82 33.52
N GLU A 123 0.74 -20.88 34.16
CA GLU A 123 0.09 -20.81 35.48
C GLU A 123 0.91 -21.59 36.52
N GLU A 124 1.02 -21.01 37.72
CA GLU A 124 1.57 -21.69 38.88
C GLU A 124 0.42 -22.24 39.73
N PHE A 125 0.44 -23.56 39.96
CA PHE A 125 -0.55 -24.22 40.80
C PHE A 125 0.01 -24.41 42.22
N TYR A 126 -0.73 -23.91 43.21
CA TYR A 126 -0.41 -24.12 44.62
C TYR A 126 -1.21 -25.27 45.22
N ILE A 127 -0.54 -26.21 45.89
CA ILE A 127 -1.17 -27.37 46.53
C ILE A 127 -0.62 -27.55 47.93
N LYS A 128 -1.52 -27.63 48.91
CA LYS A 128 -1.15 -27.91 50.30
C LYS A 128 -1.06 -29.42 50.54
N THR A 129 0.15 -29.91 50.84
CA THR A 129 0.44 -31.31 51.18
C THR A 129 0.86 -31.47 52.64
N ARG A 130 0.73 -32.68 53.22
CA ARG A 130 1.21 -32.96 54.59
C ARG A 130 2.73 -33.11 54.69
N LYS A 131 3.34 -33.78 53.70
CA LYS A 131 4.80 -33.85 53.47
C LYS A 131 5.04 -33.62 51.98
N CYS A 132 6.01 -32.78 51.64
CA CYS A 132 6.32 -32.42 50.26
C CYS A 132 7.77 -32.82 49.96
N GLU A 133 7.96 -33.54 48.87
CA GLU A 133 9.27 -33.92 48.34
C GLU A 133 9.28 -33.59 46.85
N PRO A 134 10.38 -33.09 46.26
CA PRO A 134 10.41 -32.72 44.85
C PRO A 134 10.02 -33.88 43.91
N ASP A 135 10.45 -35.11 44.21
CA ASP A 135 10.20 -36.31 43.39
C ASP A 135 8.94 -37.09 43.84
N ALA A 136 8.04 -36.45 44.60
CA ALA A 136 6.85 -37.12 45.11
C ALA A 136 5.88 -37.54 43.99
N SER A 137 5.25 -38.70 44.17
CA SER A 137 4.26 -39.26 43.24
C SER A 137 3.02 -38.36 43.11
N SER A 138 2.32 -38.45 41.97
CA SER A 138 1.08 -37.75 41.67
C SER A 138 -0.04 -37.94 42.70
N ARG A 139 0.01 -39.00 43.50
CA ARG A 139 -0.89 -39.18 44.65
C ARG A 139 -0.75 -38.09 45.73
N ILE A 140 0.44 -37.49 45.85
CA ILE A 140 0.77 -36.46 46.83
C ILE A 140 0.69 -35.07 46.17
N VAL A 141 1.35 -34.88 45.02
CA VAL A 141 1.46 -33.58 44.33
C VAL A 141 0.31 -33.28 43.36
N LYS A 142 -0.60 -34.24 43.13
CA LYS A 142 -1.78 -34.09 42.25
C LYS A 142 -1.41 -33.49 40.88
N ILE A 143 -1.99 -32.35 40.53
CA ILE A 143 -1.80 -31.66 39.24
C ILE A 143 -0.40 -31.06 39.06
N CYS A 144 0.39 -30.94 40.13
CA CYS A 144 1.79 -30.53 40.06
C CYS A 144 2.73 -31.73 39.81
N GLU A 145 2.22 -32.81 39.24
CA GLU A 145 3.06 -33.91 38.78
C GLU A 145 3.99 -33.46 37.65
N ARG A 146 5.12 -34.14 37.52
CA ARG A 146 6.09 -33.82 36.48
C ARG A 146 5.63 -34.42 35.16
N SER A 147 5.50 -33.60 34.14
CA SER A 147 5.39 -34.08 32.76
C SER A 147 6.78 -34.45 32.24
N ILE A 148 7.00 -35.72 31.89
CA ILE A 148 8.14 -36.12 31.08
C ILE A 148 7.75 -35.92 29.62
N HIS A 149 8.20 -34.82 29.02
CA HIS A 149 8.12 -34.66 27.59
C HIS A 149 9.31 -35.40 26.98
N LEU A 150 9.08 -36.61 26.45
CA LEU A 150 10.05 -37.28 25.60
C LEU A 150 10.18 -36.42 24.34
N GLY A 151 11.28 -35.67 24.25
CA GLY A 151 11.60 -34.88 23.06
C GLY A 151 11.61 -35.80 21.84
N LEU A 152 10.61 -35.67 21.00
CA LEU A 152 10.73 -36.06 19.60
C LEU A 152 11.46 -34.90 18.93
N ASP A 153 12.79 -35.01 18.91
CA ASP A 153 13.62 -34.31 17.93
C ASP A 153 13.32 -34.85 16.52
#